data_AF-A0A7X7K0D8-F1
#
_entry.id   AF-A0A7X7K0D8-F1
#
_cell.length_a   1.000
_cell.length_b   1.000
_cell.length_c   1.000
_cell.angle_alpha   90.00
_cell.angle_beta   90.00
_cell.angle_gamma   90.00
#
_symmetry.space_group_name_H-M   'P 1'
#
loop_
_entity.id
_entity.type
_entity.pdbx_description
1 polymer ?
#
loop_
_entity_poly.entity_id
_entity_poly.type
_entity_poly.pdbx_seq_one_letter_code
_entity_poly.pdbx_strand_id
1 'polypeptide(L)'
;AHMGNGIWSSAPEVIRGGAVARAFRLDHPKAGHWIGAEWHEPLSHGRVYSEDELWENYAYFIRRVVPVAEEANIFIGIHPDDPPVYPMGGIPRCIFGTFEGYQRALEIGNSPNIGVCLCVGCWLEGGDGMGADVIEAIRFFGGQRKLFKVHLRNVTAPMPDGFAETYLDNGYMDMLKVVEALHEVSFDGAIMSDHRPRMVGGDRAAEAYSIGYMRALIHATSSW
;
A
#
# COMPACT_ATOMS: atom_id res chain seq x y z
N ALA A 1 0.77 3.41 5.84
CA ALA A 1 -0.52 2.72 5.97
C ALA A 1 -1.20 3.16 7.26
N HIS A 2 -2.47 3.57 7.24
CA HIS A 2 -3.22 3.86 8.48
C HIS A 2 -4.55 3.12 8.40
N MET A 3 -4.63 1.95 9.02
CA MET A 3 -5.87 1.19 9.15
C MET A 3 -6.32 1.19 10.60
N GLY A 4 -7.63 1.06 10.82
CA GLY A 4 -8.23 1.03 12.16
C GLY A 4 -7.71 -0.11 13.06
N ASN A 5 -7.13 -1.17 12.49
CA ASN A 5 -6.50 -2.27 13.23
C ASN A 5 -5.05 -2.55 12.83
N GLY A 6 -4.35 -1.54 12.29
CA GLY A 6 -2.92 -1.59 12.01
C GLY A 6 -2.50 -2.53 10.87
N ILE A 7 -1.18 -2.73 10.76
CA ILE A 7 -0.54 -3.56 9.72
C ILE A 7 -0.49 -5.00 10.23
N TRP A 8 -1.11 -5.92 9.50
CA TRP A 8 -1.20 -7.32 9.94
C TRP A 8 -0.03 -8.14 9.42
N SER A 9 0.60 -8.92 10.31
CA SER A 9 1.77 -9.74 9.95
C SER A 9 1.70 -11.09 10.64
N SER A 10 2.22 -12.12 9.99
CA SER A 10 2.59 -13.38 10.64
C SER A 10 4.03 -13.29 11.17
N ALA A 11 4.59 -14.41 11.62
CA ALA A 11 6.00 -14.47 11.99
C ALA A 11 6.90 -13.98 10.82
N PRO A 12 7.96 -13.21 11.11
CA PRO A 12 8.93 -12.79 10.09
C PRO A 12 9.60 -13.97 9.40
N GLU A 13 10.04 -13.77 8.16
CA GLU A 13 10.68 -14.80 7.36
C GLU A 13 12.10 -14.41 6.93
N VAL A 14 12.91 -15.44 6.63
CA VAL A 14 14.26 -15.27 6.10
C VAL A 14 14.20 -15.21 4.58
N ILE A 15 14.76 -14.15 4.02
CA ILE A 15 14.80 -13.90 2.58
C ILE A 15 16.25 -13.97 2.05
N ARG A 16 16.47 -13.52 0.80
CA ARG A 16 17.78 -13.52 0.12
C ARG A 16 18.88 -12.98 1.03
N GLY A 17 19.99 -13.71 1.09
CA GLY A 17 21.17 -13.32 1.86
C GLY A 17 21.04 -13.46 3.38
N GLY A 18 20.01 -14.17 3.87
CA GLY A 18 19.80 -14.38 5.31
C GLY A 18 19.16 -13.19 6.03
N ALA A 19 18.69 -12.18 5.30
CA ALA A 19 17.96 -11.06 5.87
C ALA A 19 16.61 -11.50 6.42
N VAL A 20 16.13 -10.84 7.47
CA VAL A 20 14.80 -11.07 8.04
C VAL A 20 13.87 -9.95 7.61
N ALA A 21 12.70 -10.31 7.11
CA ALA A 21 11.68 -9.38 6.63
C ALA A 21 10.31 -9.69 7.20
N ARG A 22 9.43 -8.69 7.17
CA ARG A 22 8.02 -8.88 7.50
C ARG A 22 7.41 -9.88 6.51
N ALA A 23 6.55 -10.74 7.02
CA ALA A 23 5.80 -11.69 6.21
C ALA A 23 4.34 -11.75 6.67
N PHE A 24 3.52 -12.30 5.79
CA PHE A 24 2.12 -12.53 6.03
C PHE A 24 1.70 -13.85 5.38
N ARG A 25 1.12 -14.73 6.18
CA ARG A 25 0.49 -15.98 5.74
C ARG A 25 -0.93 -16.02 6.28
N LEU A 26 -1.90 -16.26 5.40
CA LEU A 26 -3.32 -16.16 5.74
C LEU A 26 -3.75 -17.23 6.76
N ASP A 27 -3.15 -18.41 6.67
CA ASP A 27 -3.39 -19.60 7.49
C ASP A 27 -2.51 -19.67 8.76
N HIS A 28 -1.61 -18.71 8.97
CA HIS A 28 -0.76 -18.65 10.17
C HIS A 28 -1.32 -17.70 11.22
N PRO A 29 -0.93 -17.88 12.50
CA PRO A 29 -1.15 -16.88 13.54
C PRO A 29 -0.60 -15.53 13.11
N LYS A 30 -1.42 -14.49 13.28
CA LYS A 30 -1.13 -13.13 12.82
C LYS A 30 -1.76 -12.10 13.76
N ALA A 31 -1.17 -10.91 13.77
CA ALA A 31 -1.64 -9.78 14.55
C ALA A 31 -1.42 -8.46 13.80
N GLY A 32 -2.35 -7.52 14.01
CA GLY A 32 -2.25 -6.14 13.56
C GLY A 32 -1.37 -5.32 14.51
N HIS A 33 -0.57 -4.41 13.97
CA HIS A 33 0.31 -3.54 14.76
C HIS A 33 0.28 -2.09 14.27
N TRP A 34 0.22 -1.15 15.21
CA TRP A 34 0.16 0.28 14.93
C TRP A 34 0.37 1.10 16.21
N ILE A 35 1.35 2.02 16.22
CA ILE A 35 1.68 2.94 17.32
C ILE A 35 1.60 2.26 18.71
N GLY A 36 2.37 1.19 18.89
CA GLY A 36 2.48 0.48 20.17
C GLY A 36 1.23 -0.29 20.60
N ALA A 37 0.17 -0.32 19.80
CA ALA A 37 -0.98 -1.18 19.98
C ALA A 37 -0.88 -2.43 19.09
N GLU A 38 -1.51 -3.49 19.57
CA GLU A 38 -1.60 -4.79 18.91
C GLU A 38 -3.07 -5.24 18.84
N TRP A 39 -3.47 -5.83 17.71
CA TRP A 39 -4.82 -6.32 17.46
C TRP A 39 -4.78 -7.80 17.07
N HIS A 40 -5.70 -8.59 17.60
CA HIS A 40 -5.68 -10.05 17.46
C HIS A 40 -6.95 -10.60 16.81
N GLU A 41 -6.82 -11.80 16.26
CA GLU A 41 -7.93 -12.64 15.82
C GLU A 41 -8.70 -13.24 17.01
N PRO A 42 -9.99 -13.60 16.83
CA PRO A 42 -10.78 -13.45 15.62
C PRO A 42 -11.34 -12.02 15.41
N LEU A 43 -11.50 -11.24 16.49
CA LEU A 43 -12.18 -9.94 16.45
C LEU A 43 -11.32 -8.87 17.14
N SER A 44 -10.73 -7.99 16.35
CA SER A 44 -9.87 -6.90 16.81
C SER A 44 -10.61 -5.83 17.62
N HIS A 45 -11.93 -5.71 17.44
CA HIS A 45 -12.80 -4.71 18.07
C HIS A 45 -14.06 -5.36 18.69
N GLY A 46 -13.97 -6.65 19.04
CA GLY A 46 -15.04 -7.38 19.75
C GLY A 46 -16.29 -7.72 18.93
N ARG A 47 -16.37 -7.33 17.65
CA ARG A 47 -17.46 -7.67 16.74
C ARG A 47 -17.01 -7.73 15.27
N VAL A 48 -17.88 -8.29 14.43
CA VAL A 48 -17.76 -8.18 12.97
C VAL A 48 -18.40 -6.88 12.50
N TYR A 49 -17.76 -6.22 11.55
CA TYR A 49 -18.24 -5.00 10.88
C TYR A 49 -18.78 -5.36 9.50
N SER A 50 -19.85 -4.70 9.06
CA SER A 50 -20.33 -4.84 7.69
C SER A 50 -19.63 -3.84 6.76
N GLU A 51 -19.60 -4.14 5.47
CA GLU A 51 -19.07 -3.22 4.46
C GLU A 51 -19.86 -1.91 4.42
N ASP A 52 -21.18 -1.97 4.51
CA ASP A 52 -22.05 -0.79 4.52
C ASP A 52 -21.70 0.16 5.68
N GLU A 53 -21.44 -0.38 6.87
CA GLU A 53 -21.05 0.43 8.02
C GLU A 53 -19.71 1.15 7.77
N LEU A 54 -18.73 0.47 7.16
CA LEU A 54 -17.46 1.09 6.81
C LEU A 54 -17.65 2.19 5.76
N TRP A 55 -18.47 1.96 4.75
CA TRP A 55 -18.77 2.94 3.70
C TRP A 55 -19.49 4.19 4.24
N GLU A 56 -20.46 4.00 5.14
CA GLU A 56 -21.13 5.10 5.84
C GLU A 56 -20.15 5.93 6.66
N ASN A 57 -19.25 5.27 7.40
CA ASN A 57 -18.22 5.93 8.19
C ASN A 57 -17.21 6.70 7.32
N TYR A 58 -16.74 6.10 6.22
CA TYR A 58 -15.85 6.78 5.29
C TYR A 58 -16.53 8.01 4.66
N ALA A 59 -17.77 7.86 4.17
CA ALA A 59 -18.54 8.96 3.59
C ALA A 59 -18.77 10.09 4.61
N TYR A 60 -19.06 9.74 5.86
CA TYR A 60 -19.19 10.72 6.94
C TYR A 60 -17.89 11.50 7.17
N PHE A 61 -16.76 10.80 7.21
CA PHE A 61 -15.42 11.38 7.44
C PHE A 61 -14.98 12.26 6.27
N ILE A 62 -14.94 11.69 5.05
CA ILE A 62 -14.33 12.36 3.90
C ILE A 62 -15.08 13.63 3.52
N ARG A 63 -16.41 13.66 3.61
CA ARG A 63 -17.22 14.86 3.33
C ARG A 63 -16.92 16.04 4.27
N ARG A 64 -16.39 15.77 5.46
CA ARG A 64 -15.97 16.81 6.42
C ARG A 64 -14.52 17.23 6.24
N VAL A 65 -13.68 16.30 5.81
CA VAL A 65 -12.25 16.54 5.59
C VAL A 65 -12.01 17.30 4.29
N VAL A 66 -12.73 16.97 3.22
CA VAL A 66 -12.61 17.62 1.89
C VAL A 66 -12.58 19.15 1.95
N PRO A 67 -13.57 19.85 2.54
CA PRO A 67 -13.57 21.31 2.52
C PRO A 67 -12.35 21.89 3.26
N VAL A 68 -11.89 21.25 4.33
CA VAL A 68 -10.70 21.68 5.08
C VAL A 68 -9.41 21.42 4.29
N ALA A 69 -9.33 20.29 3.58
CA ALA A 69 -8.18 19.96 2.74
C ALA A 69 -8.06 20.95 1.57
N GLU A 70 -9.18 21.32 0.95
CA GLU A 70 -9.22 22.33 -0.12
C GLU A 70 -8.84 23.72 0.40
N GLU A 71 -9.43 24.17 1.51
CA GLU A 71 -9.13 25.47 2.13
C GLU A 71 -7.65 25.59 2.52
N ALA A 72 -7.08 24.53 3.08
CA ALA A 72 -5.67 24.49 3.49
C ALA A 72 -4.70 24.19 2.32
N ASN A 73 -5.21 23.90 1.12
CA ASN A 73 -4.44 23.41 -0.02
C ASN A 73 -3.54 22.20 0.33
N ILE A 74 -4.09 21.26 1.10
CA ILE A 74 -3.43 20.02 1.52
C ILE A 74 -3.93 18.88 0.63
N PHE A 75 -3.03 18.04 0.15
CA PHE A 75 -3.35 16.83 -0.61
C PHE A 75 -3.35 15.61 0.32
N ILE A 76 -4.45 14.86 0.30
CA ILE A 76 -4.63 13.64 1.11
C ILE A 76 -4.54 12.43 0.18
N GLY A 77 -3.49 11.64 0.36
CA GLY A 77 -3.28 10.38 -0.33
C GLY A 77 -3.78 9.19 0.49
N ILE A 78 -4.82 8.51 0.00
CA ILE A 78 -5.38 7.31 0.60
C ILE A 78 -4.44 6.12 0.36
N HIS A 79 -3.97 5.49 1.44
CA HIS A 79 -3.09 4.31 1.39
C HIS A 79 -3.90 3.01 1.44
N PRO A 80 -3.49 1.94 0.74
CA PRO A 80 -4.23 0.69 0.75
C PRO A 80 -4.28 0.05 2.14
N ASP A 81 -5.25 -0.84 2.36
CA ASP A 81 -5.19 -1.73 3.50
C ASP A 81 -3.95 -2.67 3.37
N ASP A 82 -3.26 -2.99 4.47
CA ASP A 82 -2.02 -3.80 4.53
C ASP A 82 -2.17 -4.99 5.51
N PRO A 83 -2.43 -6.21 5.03
CA PRO A 83 -2.54 -6.62 3.63
C PRO A 83 -3.95 -6.41 3.05
N PRO A 84 -4.14 -6.08 1.77
CA PRO A 84 -5.45 -5.74 1.23
C PRO A 84 -6.38 -6.97 1.04
N VAL A 85 -7.55 -6.76 0.42
CA VAL A 85 -8.50 -7.81 -0.02
C VAL A 85 -9.21 -8.58 1.11
N TYR A 86 -8.46 -9.24 1.99
CA TYR A 86 -9.02 -10.19 2.95
C TYR A 86 -9.43 -9.52 4.27
N PRO A 87 -10.61 -9.85 4.84
CA PRO A 87 -11.00 -9.34 6.15
C PRO A 87 -10.00 -9.72 7.24
N MET A 88 -9.68 -8.77 8.13
CA MET A 88 -8.77 -9.01 9.25
C MET A 88 -9.41 -8.61 10.57
N GLY A 89 -9.38 -9.50 11.55
CA GLY A 89 -9.88 -9.22 12.89
C GLY A 89 -11.33 -8.72 12.93
N GLY A 90 -12.21 -9.27 12.09
CA GLY A 90 -13.62 -8.87 11.99
C GLY A 90 -13.90 -7.61 11.16
N ILE A 91 -12.90 -7.05 10.47
CA ILE A 91 -13.04 -5.83 9.66
C ILE A 91 -12.87 -6.16 8.16
N PRO A 92 -13.91 -5.94 7.32
CA PRO A 92 -13.80 -6.02 5.87
C PRO A 92 -12.82 -4.98 5.30
N ARG A 93 -12.16 -5.29 4.18
CA ARG A 93 -11.21 -4.41 3.49
C ARG A 93 -11.78 -3.91 2.16
N CYS A 94 -13.07 -3.56 2.14
CA CYS A 94 -13.81 -3.25 0.92
C CYS A 94 -13.55 -1.85 0.34
N ILE A 95 -13.06 -0.90 1.14
CA ILE A 95 -12.85 0.49 0.72
C ILE A 95 -11.44 0.66 0.13
N PHE A 96 -10.41 0.25 0.87
CA PHE A 96 -9.01 0.46 0.49
C PHE A 96 -8.26 -0.85 0.22
N GLY A 97 -8.98 -1.97 0.09
CA GLY A 97 -8.41 -3.27 -0.24
C GLY A 97 -8.67 -3.75 -1.67
N THR A 98 -9.34 -2.96 -2.51
CA THR A 98 -9.60 -3.28 -3.93
C THR A 98 -9.58 -2.03 -4.81
N PHE A 99 -9.34 -2.20 -6.11
CA PHE A 99 -9.38 -1.13 -7.11
C PHE A 99 -10.76 -0.48 -7.19
N GLU A 100 -11.84 -1.27 -7.18
CA GLU A 100 -13.22 -0.78 -7.18
C GLU A 100 -13.54 0.04 -5.92
N GLY A 101 -13.07 -0.43 -4.75
CA GLY A 101 -13.19 0.33 -3.51
C GLY A 101 -12.51 1.69 -3.61
N TYR A 102 -11.32 1.75 -4.19
CA TYR A 102 -10.63 3.01 -4.45
C TYR A 102 -11.42 3.94 -5.38
N GLN A 103 -11.99 3.43 -6.47
CA GLN A 103 -12.81 4.23 -7.39
C GLN A 103 -13.99 4.87 -6.65
N ARG A 104 -14.79 4.06 -5.95
CA ARG A 104 -15.93 4.54 -5.18
C ARG A 104 -15.51 5.51 -4.07
N ALA A 105 -14.38 5.27 -3.41
CA ALA A 105 -13.88 6.15 -2.35
C ALA A 105 -13.50 7.54 -2.89
N LEU A 106 -12.85 7.61 -4.05
CA LEU A 106 -12.51 8.87 -4.71
C LEU A 106 -13.75 9.59 -5.24
N GLU A 107 -14.75 8.87 -5.76
CA GLU A 107 -16.04 9.43 -6.18
C GLU A 107 -16.81 10.05 -5.02
N ILE A 108 -16.81 9.43 -3.84
CA ILE A 108 -17.46 10.00 -2.64
C ILE A 108 -16.72 11.25 -2.15
N GLY A 109 -15.39 11.25 -2.23
CA GLY A 109 -14.56 12.40 -1.85
C GLY A 109 -14.64 13.56 -2.84
N ASN A 110 -14.84 13.27 -4.14
CA ASN A 110 -15.02 14.20 -5.26
C ASN A 110 -14.29 15.54 -5.15
N SER A 111 -12.99 15.50 -4.88
CA SER A 111 -12.19 16.70 -4.64
C SER A 111 -10.80 16.55 -5.25
N PRO A 112 -10.23 17.60 -5.89
CA PRO A 112 -8.86 17.56 -6.42
C PRO A 112 -7.81 17.33 -5.31
N ASN A 113 -8.15 17.60 -4.05
CA ASN A 113 -7.26 17.42 -2.89
C ASN A 113 -7.31 16.01 -2.30
N ILE A 114 -8.21 15.14 -2.76
CA ILE A 114 -8.29 13.73 -2.36
C ILE A 114 -7.82 12.84 -3.51
N GLY A 115 -6.88 11.96 -3.19
CA GLY A 115 -6.22 11.07 -4.14
C GLY A 115 -5.62 9.86 -3.46
N VAL A 116 -4.60 9.29 -4.09
CA VAL A 116 -4.06 7.98 -3.79
C VAL A 116 -2.60 8.11 -3.35
N CYS A 117 -2.30 7.52 -2.19
CA CYS A 117 -0.96 7.12 -1.81
C CYS A 117 -0.79 5.66 -2.25
N LEU A 118 -0.35 5.43 -3.47
CA LEU A 118 -0.27 4.08 -4.03
C LEU A 118 0.88 3.33 -3.39
N CYS A 119 0.57 2.36 -2.55
CA CYS A 119 1.57 1.40 -2.09
C CYS A 119 1.66 0.26 -3.07
N VAL A 120 2.74 0.27 -3.87
CA VAL A 120 3.07 -0.80 -4.82
C VAL A 120 3.14 -2.12 -4.07
N GLY A 121 3.78 -2.13 -2.90
CA GLY A 121 3.84 -3.30 -2.03
C GLY A 121 2.46 -3.87 -1.70
N CYS A 122 1.55 -3.08 -1.14
CA CYS A 122 0.20 -3.56 -0.82
C CYS A 122 -0.55 -4.02 -2.06
N TRP A 123 -0.46 -3.29 -3.18
CA TRP A 123 -1.10 -3.70 -4.42
C TRP A 123 -0.63 -5.08 -4.89
N LEU A 124 0.68 -5.35 -4.74
CA LEU A 124 1.27 -6.65 -5.02
C LEU A 124 0.82 -7.72 -4.00
N GLU A 125 0.75 -7.40 -2.71
CA GLU A 125 0.24 -8.33 -1.69
C GLU A 125 -1.17 -8.83 -2.03
N GLY A 126 -2.05 -7.96 -2.53
CA GLY A 126 -3.40 -8.33 -2.97
C GLY A 126 -3.45 -9.12 -4.28
N GLY A 127 -2.45 -8.95 -5.16
CA GLY A 127 -2.38 -9.60 -6.47
C GLY A 127 -3.65 -9.42 -7.28
N ASP A 128 -4.12 -10.49 -7.91
CA ASP A 128 -5.37 -10.51 -8.70
C ASP A 128 -6.60 -10.10 -7.87
N GLY A 129 -6.57 -10.28 -6.55
CA GLY A 129 -7.63 -9.88 -5.63
C GLY A 129 -7.84 -8.36 -5.57
N MET A 130 -6.87 -7.56 -6.00
CA MET A 130 -7.04 -6.10 -6.13
C MET A 130 -8.04 -5.73 -7.23
N GLY A 131 -8.27 -6.58 -8.24
CA GLY A 131 -9.15 -6.32 -9.37
C GLY A 131 -8.55 -5.47 -10.51
N ALA A 132 -7.36 -4.90 -10.30
CA ALA A 132 -6.52 -4.30 -11.33
C ALA A 132 -5.06 -4.43 -10.86
N ASP A 133 -4.14 -4.70 -11.78
CA ASP A 133 -2.73 -4.77 -11.42
C ASP A 133 -2.16 -3.37 -11.07
N VAL A 134 -0.94 -3.33 -10.53
CA VAL A 134 -0.34 -2.07 -10.09
C VAL A 134 -0.05 -1.10 -11.25
N ILE A 135 0.21 -1.60 -12.46
CA ILE A 135 0.48 -0.79 -13.65
C ILE A 135 -0.83 -0.17 -14.15
N GLU A 136 -1.91 -0.96 -14.20
CA GLU A 136 -3.26 -0.49 -14.49
C GLU A 136 -3.69 0.58 -13.49
N ALA A 137 -3.47 0.35 -12.18
CA ALA A 137 -3.77 1.31 -11.14
C ALA A 137 -2.99 2.63 -11.31
N ILE A 138 -1.69 2.57 -11.63
CA ILE A 138 -0.86 3.75 -11.92
C ILE A 138 -1.44 4.53 -13.09
N ARG A 139 -1.72 3.85 -14.21
CA ARG A 139 -2.28 4.48 -15.42
C ARG A 139 -3.62 5.14 -15.15
N PHE A 140 -4.50 4.44 -14.43
CA PHE A 140 -5.84 4.92 -14.13
C PHE A 140 -5.84 6.13 -13.18
N PHE A 141 -5.21 6.02 -12.00
CA PHE A 141 -5.18 7.11 -11.02
C PHE A 141 -4.26 8.26 -11.44
N GLY A 142 -3.14 7.95 -12.10
CA GLY A 142 -2.22 8.94 -12.65
C GLY A 142 -2.87 9.76 -13.78
N GLY A 143 -3.56 9.10 -14.71
CA GLY A 143 -4.28 9.78 -15.81
C GLY A 143 -5.39 10.74 -15.32
N GLN A 144 -5.91 10.53 -14.11
CA GLN A 144 -6.89 11.40 -13.46
C GLN A 144 -6.25 12.47 -12.56
N ARG A 145 -4.92 12.53 -12.49
CA ARG A 145 -4.16 13.37 -11.54
C ARG A 145 -4.57 13.13 -10.09
N LYS A 146 -4.88 11.87 -9.76
CA LYS A 146 -5.23 11.43 -8.41
C LYS A 146 -4.09 10.72 -7.70
N LEU A 147 -3.01 10.38 -8.40
CA LEU A 147 -1.84 9.77 -7.78
C LEU A 147 -0.95 10.86 -7.17
N PHE A 148 -0.81 10.90 -5.85
CA PHE A 148 -0.04 11.95 -5.14
C PHE A 148 1.28 11.46 -4.55
N LYS A 149 1.33 10.18 -4.21
CA LYS A 149 2.44 9.57 -3.49
C LYS A 149 2.54 8.10 -3.85
N VAL A 150 3.76 7.60 -3.94
CA VAL A 150 4.06 6.19 -4.20
C VAL A 150 4.95 5.63 -3.10
N HIS A 151 4.55 4.50 -2.52
CA HIS A 151 5.44 3.64 -1.77
C HIS A 151 5.93 2.53 -2.72
N LEU A 152 7.22 2.52 -3.00
CA LEU A 152 7.87 1.60 -3.90
C LEU A 152 8.61 0.56 -3.06
N ARG A 153 7.98 -0.61 -2.89
CA ARG A 153 8.53 -1.80 -2.23
C ARG A 153 8.04 -3.05 -2.95
N ASN A 154 8.72 -4.17 -2.71
CA ASN A 154 8.44 -5.44 -3.41
C ASN A 154 8.13 -6.56 -2.40
N VAL A 155 7.47 -7.60 -2.89
CA VAL A 155 7.10 -8.80 -2.12
C VAL A 155 7.38 -10.07 -2.94
N THR A 156 7.50 -11.22 -2.28
CA THR A 156 7.89 -12.49 -2.92
C THR A 156 6.78 -13.15 -3.74
N ALA A 157 5.52 -12.97 -3.35
CA ALA A 157 4.33 -13.53 -3.98
C ALA A 157 3.09 -12.72 -3.54
N PRO A 158 1.93 -12.86 -4.20
CA PRO A 158 0.67 -12.32 -3.71
C PRO A 158 -0.03 -13.28 -2.72
N MET A 159 -1.07 -12.80 -2.05
CA MET A 159 -2.10 -13.66 -1.42
C MET A 159 -2.92 -14.42 -2.48
N PRO A 160 -3.51 -15.60 -2.17
CA PRO A 160 -3.75 -16.19 -0.84
C PRO A 160 -2.56 -16.93 -0.20
N ASP A 161 -1.56 -17.34 -0.98
CA ASP A 161 -0.38 -18.07 -0.46
C ASP A 161 0.45 -17.21 0.52
N GLY A 162 0.28 -15.90 0.42
CA GLY A 162 0.92 -14.91 1.29
C GLY A 162 2.28 -14.48 0.77
N PHE A 163 2.95 -13.64 1.54
CA PHE A 163 4.15 -12.97 1.08
C PHE A 163 5.19 -12.80 2.17
N ALA A 164 6.45 -12.67 1.76
CA ALA A 164 7.46 -11.97 2.52
C ALA A 164 7.82 -10.67 1.79
N GLU A 165 8.04 -9.60 2.54
CA GLU A 165 8.67 -8.40 2.00
C GLU A 165 10.10 -8.71 1.58
N THR A 166 10.57 -8.09 0.51
CA THR A 166 11.86 -8.40 -0.09
C THR A 166 12.51 -7.15 -0.66
N TYR A 167 13.77 -7.27 -1.09
CA TYR A 167 14.47 -6.18 -1.76
C TYR A 167 13.75 -5.80 -3.06
N LEU A 168 13.86 -4.53 -3.46
CA LEU A 168 13.22 -3.99 -4.66
C LEU A 168 13.50 -4.81 -5.93
N ASP A 169 14.69 -5.38 -6.03
CA ASP A 169 15.20 -6.20 -7.14
C ASP A 169 14.96 -7.72 -6.97
N ASN A 170 14.26 -8.13 -5.91
CA ASN A 170 14.13 -9.54 -5.52
C ASN A 170 12.70 -9.95 -5.14
N GLY A 171 11.70 -9.23 -5.63
CA GLY A 171 10.32 -9.67 -5.56
C GLY A 171 9.80 -10.09 -6.92
N TYR A 172 8.53 -10.47 -6.97
CA TYR A 172 7.94 -10.99 -8.21
C TYR A 172 7.57 -9.87 -9.20
N MET A 173 7.54 -8.61 -8.76
CA MET A 173 7.29 -7.47 -9.63
C MET A 173 8.60 -6.87 -10.16
N ASP A 174 8.64 -6.61 -11.46
CA ASP A 174 9.69 -5.82 -12.09
C ASP A 174 9.50 -4.33 -11.80
N MET A 175 10.31 -3.80 -10.90
CA MET A 175 10.20 -2.40 -10.47
C MET A 175 10.53 -1.39 -11.58
N LEU A 176 11.25 -1.79 -12.65
CA LEU A 176 11.46 -0.91 -13.80
C LEU A 176 10.13 -0.59 -14.48
N LYS A 177 9.28 -1.60 -14.70
CA LYS A 177 7.94 -1.42 -15.31
C LYS A 177 7.05 -0.49 -14.49
N VAL A 178 7.17 -0.55 -13.17
CA VAL A 178 6.44 0.36 -12.27
C VAL A 178 6.88 1.81 -12.49
N VAL A 179 8.19 2.05 -12.56
CA VAL A 179 8.74 3.40 -12.78
C VAL A 179 8.45 3.90 -14.21
N GLU A 180 8.47 3.02 -15.21
CA GLU A 180 8.03 3.33 -16.58
C GLU A 180 6.56 3.77 -16.61
N ALA A 181 5.67 3.04 -15.95
CA ALA A 181 4.26 3.42 -15.86
C ALA A 181 4.04 4.76 -15.14
N LEU A 182 4.82 5.05 -14.09
CA LEU A 182 4.80 6.36 -13.42
C LEU A 182 5.25 7.48 -14.36
N HIS A 183 6.27 7.21 -15.18
CA HIS A 183 6.75 8.16 -16.18
C HIS A 183 5.71 8.39 -17.29
N GLU A 184 5.04 7.34 -17.78
CA GLU A 184 3.97 7.43 -18.78
C GLU A 184 2.85 8.40 -18.36
N VAL A 185 2.49 8.42 -17.07
CA VAL A 185 1.47 9.33 -16.53
C VAL A 185 2.03 10.67 -16.06
N SER A 186 3.31 10.96 -16.33
CA SER A 186 4.00 12.19 -15.90
C SER A 186 3.89 12.43 -14.39
N PHE A 187 4.02 11.36 -13.59
CA PHE A 187 3.91 11.46 -12.14
C PHE A 187 4.98 12.42 -11.57
N ASP A 188 4.52 13.43 -10.82
CA ASP A 188 5.33 14.50 -10.23
C ASP A 188 5.33 14.50 -8.69
N GLY A 189 4.77 13.45 -8.08
CA GLY A 189 4.68 13.29 -6.63
C GLY A 189 5.90 12.60 -6.00
N ALA A 190 5.78 12.31 -4.70
CA ALA A 190 6.86 11.68 -3.94
C ALA A 190 6.90 10.16 -4.11
N ILE A 191 8.08 9.60 -4.38
CA ILE A 191 8.37 8.16 -4.35
C ILE A 191 9.19 7.85 -3.09
N MET A 192 8.78 6.85 -2.31
CA MET A 192 9.41 6.46 -1.05
C MET A 192 9.67 4.95 -1.02
N SER A 193 10.78 4.52 -0.39
CA SER A 193 11.14 3.09 -0.31
C SER A 193 10.24 2.26 0.60
N ASP A 194 9.44 2.91 1.46
CA ASP A 194 8.56 2.28 2.45
C ASP A 194 9.29 1.26 3.34
N HIS A 195 8.76 0.04 3.46
CA HIS A 195 9.36 -1.04 4.23
C HIS A 195 10.61 -1.61 3.53
N ARG A 196 11.64 -1.91 4.32
CA ARG A 196 12.93 -2.37 3.82
C ARG A 196 13.37 -3.59 4.63
N PRO A 197 13.83 -4.68 3.99
CA PRO A 197 14.41 -5.79 4.72
C PRO A 197 15.59 -5.34 5.59
N ARG A 198 15.79 -6.02 6.73
CA ARG A 198 16.94 -5.72 7.59
C ARG A 198 18.24 -6.01 6.85
N MET A 199 19.21 -5.10 6.98
CA MET A 199 20.52 -5.22 6.36
C MET A 199 21.63 -5.10 7.39
N VAL A 200 22.78 -5.72 7.09
CA VAL A 200 24.03 -5.38 7.77
C VAL A 200 24.30 -3.89 7.58
N GLY A 201 24.58 -3.18 8.67
CA GLY A 201 24.66 -1.71 8.68
C GLY A 201 23.36 -0.99 9.09
N GLY A 202 22.29 -1.74 9.37
CA GLY A 202 21.04 -1.22 9.93
C GLY A 202 20.20 -0.41 8.94
N ASP A 203 19.24 0.34 9.46
CA ASP A 203 18.20 1.01 8.66
C ASP A 203 18.76 2.01 7.65
N ARG A 204 19.87 2.68 7.96
CA ARG A 204 20.53 3.61 7.04
C ARG A 204 21.13 2.91 5.82
N ALA A 205 21.69 1.71 6.01
CA ALA A 205 22.21 0.92 4.90
C ALA A 205 21.06 0.42 4.02
N ALA A 206 19.96 -0.02 4.63
CA ALA A 206 18.75 -0.41 3.92
C ALA A 206 18.15 0.75 3.11
N GLU A 207 18.05 1.94 3.72
CA GLU A 207 17.56 3.14 3.02
C GLU A 207 18.48 3.55 1.87
N ALA A 208 19.80 3.55 2.08
CA ALA A 208 20.77 3.89 1.05
C ALA A 208 20.70 2.94 -0.14
N TYR A 209 20.56 1.63 0.11
CA TYR A 209 20.33 0.63 -0.94
C TYR A 209 19.06 0.94 -1.73
N SER A 210 17.93 1.14 -1.05
CA SER A 210 16.65 1.41 -1.70
C SER A 210 16.68 2.69 -2.52
N ILE A 211 17.16 3.80 -1.95
CA ILE A 211 17.29 5.08 -2.68
C ILE A 211 18.22 4.94 -3.88
N GLY A 212 19.35 4.25 -3.73
CA GLY A 212 20.29 4.00 -4.82
C GLY A 212 19.62 3.26 -5.99
N TYR A 213 18.89 2.18 -5.67
CA TYR A 213 18.15 1.40 -6.66
C TYR A 213 17.03 2.22 -7.33
N MET A 214 16.21 2.94 -6.55
CA MET A 214 15.14 3.79 -7.07
C MET A 214 15.67 4.87 -8.02
N ARG A 215 16.79 5.54 -7.66
CA ARG A 215 17.44 6.52 -8.54
C ARG A 215 17.94 5.90 -9.84
N ALA A 216 18.49 4.69 -9.77
CA ALA A 216 18.95 3.98 -10.96
C ALA A 216 17.78 3.67 -11.91
N LEU A 217 16.63 3.23 -11.39
CA LEU A 217 15.42 3.02 -12.18
C LEU A 217 14.93 4.31 -12.85
N ILE A 218 14.82 5.40 -12.08
CA ILE A 218 14.41 6.70 -12.61
C ILE A 218 15.35 7.16 -13.73
N HIS A 219 16.67 7.06 -13.53
CA HIS A 219 17.63 7.43 -14.57
C HIS A 219 17.51 6.54 -15.81
N ALA A 220 17.25 5.23 -15.65
CA ALA A 220 17.07 4.31 -16.77
C ALA A 220 15.81 4.65 -17.58
N THR A 221 14.74 5.11 -16.93
CA THR A 221 13.48 5.50 -17.59
C THR A 221 13.55 6.90 -18.22
N SER A 222 14.21 7.87 -17.57
CA SER A 222 14.31 9.26 -18.04
C SER A 222 15.38 9.49 -19.13
N SER A 223 16.17 8.47 -19.48
CA SER A 223 17.23 8.57 -20.47
C SER A 223 16.79 8.05 -21.84
N TRP A 224 15.91 8.80 -22.53
CA TRP A 224 15.65 8.71 -23.98
C TRP A 224 15.27 10.08 -24.53
#